data_AF-A0A094FN33-F1
#
_entry.id   AF-A0A094FN33-F1
#
_cell.length_a   1.000
_cell.length_b   1.000
_cell.length_c   1.000
_cell.angle_alpha   90.00
_cell.angle_beta   90.00
_cell.angle_gamma   90.00
#
_symmetry.space_group_name_H-M   'P 1'
#
loop_
_entity.id
_entity.type
_entity.pdbx_description
1 polymer ?
#
loop_
_entity_poly.entity_id
_entity_poly.type
_entity_poly.pdbx_seq_one_letter_code
_entity_poly.pdbx_strand_id
1 'polypeptide(L)'
;MGFTRRSGGNSEGAVTDQGEEGESDEEIAFMRRIQREVLRFCIDLLNYPLQDNEYKSVIISGLAVLGICDDDRWLNAEDYTSKYSAVAKLAQMMVVYKGYEQRQEEIKRKTEANERQGNGLTAEQIGEAARSYFHHIRRLTFQFITMAYDGRDPTPMQWIYKA
;
A
#
# COMPACT_ATOMS: atom_id res chain seq x y z
N MET A 1 -44.49 7.43 -65.04
CA MET A 1 -44.80 6.71 -63.79
C MET A 1 -43.56 6.73 -62.92
N GLY A 2 -43.58 7.44 -61.80
CA GLY A 2 -42.47 7.49 -60.86
C GLY A 2 -42.99 8.01 -59.52
N PHE A 3 -43.04 7.12 -58.54
CA PHE A 3 -43.64 7.29 -57.22
C PHE A 3 -42.96 8.40 -56.40
N THR A 4 -43.74 9.37 -55.91
CA THR A 4 -43.36 10.26 -54.80
C THR A 4 -43.68 9.57 -53.48
N ARG A 5 -42.67 9.08 -52.75
CA ARG A 5 -42.83 8.60 -51.37
C ARG A 5 -42.44 9.70 -50.37
N ARG A 6 -43.45 10.01 -49.57
CA ARG A 6 -43.57 10.93 -48.45
C ARG A 6 -42.41 10.84 -47.44
N SER A 7 -41.97 12.03 -47.03
CA SER A 7 -41.18 12.35 -45.84
C SER A 7 -41.61 11.55 -44.60
N GLY A 8 -40.65 10.94 -43.92
CA GLY A 8 -40.75 10.35 -42.60
C GLY A 8 -39.40 10.53 -41.92
N GLY A 9 -39.40 11.30 -40.83
CA GLY A 9 -38.20 11.84 -40.19
C GLY A 9 -37.21 10.79 -39.72
N ASN A 10 -35.93 11.03 -39.99
CA ASN A 10 -34.82 10.40 -39.31
C ASN A 10 -34.30 11.45 -38.31
N SER A 11 -34.85 11.45 -37.10
CA SER A 11 -34.21 12.10 -35.97
C SER A 11 -33.06 11.22 -35.54
N GLU A 12 -31.90 11.43 -36.15
CA GLU A 12 -30.62 11.00 -35.59
C GLU A 12 -30.41 11.77 -34.29
N GLY A 13 -30.85 11.15 -33.19
CA GLY A 13 -30.31 11.47 -31.89
C GLY A 13 -28.84 11.13 -31.92
N ALA A 14 -28.00 12.15 -32.13
CA ALA A 14 -26.59 12.11 -31.78
C ALA A 14 -26.51 11.86 -30.26
N VAL A 15 -26.54 10.58 -29.87
CA VAL A 15 -26.04 10.16 -28.58
C VAL A 15 -24.55 10.42 -28.65
N THR A 16 -24.14 11.58 -28.11
CA THR A 16 -22.75 11.81 -27.75
C THR A 16 -22.40 10.75 -26.73
N ASP A 17 -21.70 9.71 -27.20
CA ASP A 17 -20.90 8.82 -26.39
C ASP A 17 -19.93 9.70 -25.60
N GLN A 18 -20.33 10.04 -24.38
CA GLN A 18 -19.43 10.65 -23.41
C GLN A 18 -18.45 9.54 -23.04
N GLY A 19 -17.39 9.43 -23.82
CA GLY A 19 -16.27 8.56 -23.51
C GLY A 19 -15.81 8.88 -22.10
N GLU A 20 -15.91 7.89 -21.22
CA GLU A 20 -15.28 7.91 -19.91
C GLU A 20 -13.80 8.27 -20.15
N GLU A 21 -13.40 9.49 -19.77
CA GLU A 21 -12.01 9.91 -19.79
C GLU A 21 -11.26 9.03 -18.79
N GLY A 22 -10.75 7.90 -19.27
CA GLY A 22 -9.88 7.02 -18.50
C GLY A 22 -8.63 7.80 -18.08
N GLU A 23 -8.21 7.61 -16.83
CA GLU A 23 -7.01 8.22 -16.27
C GLU A 23 -5.83 8.08 -17.25
N SER A 24 -5.12 9.18 -17.51
CA SER A 24 -3.98 9.15 -18.42
C SER A 24 -2.82 8.32 -17.85
N ASP A 25 -2.01 7.71 -18.73
CA ASP A 25 -0.83 6.93 -18.30
C ASP A 25 0.14 7.76 -17.41
N GLU A 26 0.20 9.07 -17.63
CA GLU A 26 1.01 10.01 -16.85
C GLU A 26 0.45 10.21 -15.43
N GLU A 27 -0.87 10.37 -15.30
CA GLU A 27 -1.54 10.48 -14.00
C GLU A 27 -1.40 9.19 -13.19
N ILE A 28 -1.57 8.03 -13.84
CA ILE A 28 -1.38 6.73 -13.21
C ILE A 28 0.07 6.60 -12.70
N ALA A 29 1.06 6.99 -13.50
CA ALA A 29 2.46 6.93 -13.10
C ALA A 29 2.77 7.90 -11.94
N PHE A 30 2.21 9.11 -11.97
CA PHE A 30 2.35 10.09 -10.90
C PHE A 30 1.75 9.57 -9.59
N MET A 31 0.52 9.06 -9.62
CA MET A 31 -0.15 8.52 -8.44
C MET A 31 0.60 7.33 -7.84
N ARG A 32 1.14 6.42 -8.66
CA ARG A 32 1.99 5.33 -8.17
C ARG A 32 3.23 5.85 -7.44
N ARG A 33 3.85 6.93 -7.92
CA ARG A 33 5.02 7.54 -7.26
C ARG A 33 4.63 8.11 -5.89
N ILE A 34 3.52 8.82 -5.81
CA ILE A 34 3.01 9.35 -4.53
C ILE A 34 2.72 8.22 -3.55
N GLN A 35 2.01 7.17 -3.99
CA GLN A 35 1.69 6.01 -3.15
C GLN A 35 2.95 5.35 -2.58
N ARG A 36 4.03 5.22 -3.39
CA ARG A 36 5.31 4.67 -2.93
C ARG A 36 5.97 5.51 -1.85
N GLU A 37 6.00 6.83 -2.01
CA GLU A 37 6.59 7.72 -1.02
C GLU A 37 5.77 7.77 0.27
N VAL A 38 4.44 7.77 0.17
CA VAL A 38 3.54 7.67 1.31
C VAL A 38 3.75 6.35 2.05
N LEU A 39 3.83 5.22 1.33
CA LEU A 39 4.10 3.92 1.93
C LEU A 39 5.44 3.94 2.67
N ARG A 40 6.48 4.48 2.05
CA ARG A 40 7.81 4.60 2.68
C ARG A 40 7.74 5.40 3.97
N PHE A 41 7.09 6.55 3.94
CA PHE A 41 6.88 7.38 5.12
C PHE A 41 6.13 6.63 6.23
N CYS A 42 5.04 5.91 5.90
CA CYS A 42 4.29 5.11 6.87
C CYS A 42 5.13 3.98 7.48
N ILE A 43 5.97 3.31 6.67
CA ILE A 43 6.90 2.28 7.17
C ILE A 43 7.94 2.88 8.11
N ASP A 44 8.45 4.08 7.81
CA ASP A 44 9.40 4.77 8.68
C ASP A 44 8.77 5.15 10.03
N LEU A 45 7.51 5.62 10.02
CA LEU A 45 6.74 5.86 11.26
C LEU A 45 6.56 4.58 12.08
N LEU A 46 6.25 3.46 11.44
CA LEU A 46 6.10 2.16 12.10
C LEU A 46 7.41 1.63 12.69
N ASN A 47 8.55 2.05 12.14
CA ASN A 47 9.90 1.65 12.59
C ASN A 47 10.52 2.64 13.58
N TYR A 48 9.80 3.67 14.02
CA TYR A 48 10.34 4.72 14.88
C TYR A 48 10.76 4.16 16.26
N PRO A 49 11.96 4.46 16.79
CA PRO A 49 12.37 4.00 18.10
C PRO A 49 11.65 4.78 19.21
N LEU A 50 10.97 4.09 20.12
CA LEU A 50 10.16 4.75 21.17
C LEU A 50 11.00 5.39 22.28
N GLN A 51 12.22 4.90 22.54
CA GLN A 51 13.12 5.41 23.58
C GLN A 51 12.38 5.58 24.93
N ASP A 52 12.65 6.67 25.66
CA ASP A 52 12.09 6.95 26.99
C ASP A 52 10.65 7.50 26.98
N ASN A 53 10.05 7.81 25.81
CA ASN A 53 8.70 8.35 25.73
C ASN A 53 7.95 7.83 24.49
N GLU A 54 7.09 6.85 24.72
CA GLU A 54 6.25 6.21 23.71
C GLU A 54 5.31 7.17 22.96
N TYR A 55 4.85 8.24 23.60
CA TYR A 55 3.99 9.26 22.98
C TYR A 55 4.73 10.23 22.04
N LYS A 56 6.06 10.13 21.92
CA LYS A 56 6.77 10.77 20.80
C LYS A 56 6.45 10.11 19.47
N SER A 57 6.01 8.85 19.48
CA SER A 57 5.50 8.20 18.28
C SER A 57 4.15 8.81 17.88
N VAL A 58 4.10 9.29 16.64
CA VAL A 58 2.86 9.78 16.01
C VAL A 58 1.78 8.71 16.02
N ILE A 59 2.15 7.43 15.85
CA ILE A 59 1.20 6.32 15.81
C ILE A 59 0.61 6.05 17.20
N ILE A 60 1.44 6.02 18.25
CA ILE A 60 0.97 5.77 19.62
C ILE A 60 0.13 6.95 20.11
N SER A 61 0.58 8.18 19.86
CA SER A 61 -0.20 9.38 20.19
C SER A 61 -1.51 9.45 19.44
N GLY A 62 -1.51 9.12 18.14
CA GLY A 62 -2.74 9.02 17.35
C GLY A 62 -3.70 7.96 17.90
N LEU A 63 -3.20 6.77 18.25
CA LEU A 63 -3.99 5.71 18.88
C LEU A 63 -4.59 6.15 20.22
N ALA A 64 -3.83 6.86 21.04
CA ALA A 64 -4.33 7.38 22.32
C ALA A 64 -5.49 8.36 22.13
N VAL A 65 -5.37 9.28 21.15
CA VAL A 65 -6.44 10.23 20.81
C VAL A 65 -7.68 9.51 20.28
N LEU A 66 -7.50 8.45 19.49
CA LEU A 66 -8.61 7.62 19.01
C LEU A 66 -9.38 6.90 20.12
N GLY A 67 -8.85 6.89 21.36
CA GLY A 67 -9.51 6.39 22.56
C GLY A 67 -10.55 7.33 23.17
N ILE A 68 -10.67 8.57 22.65
CA ILE A 68 -11.57 9.60 23.15
C ILE A 68 -12.83 9.66 22.26
N CYS A 69 -14.00 9.63 22.88
CA CYS A 69 -15.32 9.82 22.26
C CYS A 69 -15.65 11.30 22.06
N ASP A 70 -16.62 11.58 21.19
CA ASP A 70 -17.07 12.94 20.86
C ASP A 70 -17.59 13.73 22.07
N ASP A 71 -18.10 13.03 23.08
CA ASP A 71 -18.60 13.58 24.34
C ASP A 71 -17.54 13.55 25.47
N ASP A 72 -16.26 13.65 25.11
CA ASP A 72 -15.08 13.73 26.00
C ASP A 72 -14.91 12.54 26.97
N ARG A 73 -15.57 11.41 26.66
CA ARG A 73 -15.46 10.17 27.43
C ARG A 73 -14.43 9.23 26.80
N TRP A 74 -13.86 8.35 27.62
CA TRP A 74 -13.05 7.25 27.11
C TRP A 74 -13.93 6.20 26.44
N LEU A 75 -13.48 5.66 25.31
CA LEU A 75 -14.10 4.50 24.68
C LEU A 75 -14.03 3.28 25.59
N ASN A 76 -15.05 2.43 25.51
CA ASN A 76 -15.00 1.12 26.15
C ASN A 76 -13.94 0.25 25.47
N ALA A 77 -13.44 -0.74 26.22
CA ALA A 77 -12.35 -1.61 25.75
C ALA A 77 -12.69 -2.31 24.42
N GLU A 78 -13.94 -2.75 24.21
CA GLU A 78 -14.35 -3.45 22.98
C GLU A 78 -14.25 -2.54 21.73
N ASP A 79 -14.73 -1.30 21.83
CA ASP A 79 -14.71 -0.33 20.74
C ASP A 79 -13.29 0.14 20.44
N TYR A 80 -12.48 0.34 21.48
CA TYR A 80 -11.08 0.73 21.34
C TYR A 80 -10.23 -0.40 20.76
N THR A 81 -10.46 -1.65 21.18
CA THR A 81 -9.79 -2.85 20.64
C THR A 81 -10.02 -2.98 19.14
N SER A 82 -11.22 -2.64 18.66
CA SER A 82 -11.53 -2.65 17.23
C SER A 82 -10.67 -1.65 16.45
N LYS A 83 -10.42 -0.45 17.01
CA LYS A 83 -9.52 0.55 16.40
C LYS A 83 -8.06 0.08 16.41
N TYR A 84 -7.60 -0.50 17.52
CA TYR A 84 -6.26 -1.11 17.61
C TYR A 84 -6.05 -2.18 16.55
N SER A 85 -7.01 -3.11 16.42
CA SER A 85 -6.97 -4.19 15.44
C SER A 85 -6.93 -3.65 14.00
N ALA A 86 -7.69 -2.59 13.71
CA ALA A 86 -7.67 -1.95 12.40
C ALA A 86 -6.29 -1.37 12.07
N VAL A 87 -5.69 -0.61 13.00
CA VAL A 87 -4.34 -0.03 12.81
C VAL A 87 -3.29 -1.12 12.66
N ALA A 88 -3.34 -2.17 13.48
CA ALA A 88 -2.44 -3.31 13.37
C ALA A 88 -2.55 -4.02 12.01
N LYS A 89 -3.78 -4.26 11.51
CA LYS A 89 -4.00 -4.87 10.20
C LYS A 89 -3.51 -3.98 9.05
N LEU A 90 -3.75 -2.68 9.11
CA LEU A 90 -3.25 -1.73 8.10
C LEU A 90 -1.72 -1.71 8.09
N ALA A 91 -1.08 -1.69 9.26
CA ALA A 91 0.38 -1.77 9.37
C ALA A 91 0.93 -3.07 8.78
N GLN A 92 0.30 -4.21 9.07
CA GLN A 92 0.65 -5.50 8.46
C GLN A 92 0.52 -5.45 6.93
N MET A 93 -0.58 -4.92 6.40
CA MET A 93 -0.79 -4.77 4.95
C MET A 93 0.26 -3.87 4.31
N MET A 94 0.61 -2.74 4.95
CA MET A 94 1.67 -1.84 4.45
C MET A 94 3.03 -2.55 4.40
N VAL A 95 3.37 -3.32 5.43
CA VAL A 95 4.61 -4.12 5.47
C VAL A 95 4.64 -5.18 4.35
N VAL A 96 3.52 -5.89 4.16
CA VAL A 96 3.33 -6.87 3.09
C VAL A 96 3.50 -6.20 1.72
N TYR A 97 2.83 -5.07 1.50
CA TYR A 97 2.92 -4.31 0.25
C TYR A 97 4.34 -3.80 -0.02
N LYS A 98 5.06 -3.34 1.02
CA LYS A 98 6.47 -2.93 0.90
C LYS A 98 7.37 -4.07 0.42
N GLY A 99 7.16 -5.29 0.94
CA GLY A 99 7.89 -6.46 0.47
C GLY A 99 7.58 -6.80 -1.00
N TYR A 100 6.37 -6.51 -1.46
CA TYR A 100 5.93 -6.81 -2.82
C TYR A 100 6.60 -5.85 -3.80
N GLU A 101 6.59 -4.55 -3.49
CA GLU A 101 7.32 -3.55 -4.28
C GLU A 101 8.82 -3.89 -4.37
N GLN A 102 9.45 -4.28 -3.26
CA GLN A 102 10.88 -4.69 -3.26
C GLN A 102 11.16 -5.84 -4.23
N ARG A 103 10.25 -6.82 -4.31
CA ARG A 103 10.39 -7.91 -5.28
C ARG A 103 10.23 -7.43 -6.71
N GLN A 104 9.24 -6.56 -6.98
CA GLN A 104 9.02 -6.03 -8.33
C GLN A 104 10.22 -5.20 -8.81
N GLU A 105 10.81 -4.40 -7.92
CA GLU A 105 12.04 -3.65 -8.20
C GLU A 105 13.23 -4.59 -8.48
N GLU A 106 13.36 -5.68 -7.73
CA GLU A 106 14.41 -6.68 -7.96
C GLU A 106 14.24 -7.39 -9.31
N ILE A 107 13.01 -7.77 -9.67
CA ILE A 107 12.68 -8.37 -10.97
C ILE A 107 13.03 -7.38 -12.08
N LYS A 108 12.56 -6.13 -11.99
CA LYS A 108 12.86 -5.09 -12.99
C LYS A 108 14.36 -4.90 -13.17
N ARG A 109 15.12 -4.80 -12.07
CA ARG A 109 16.58 -4.66 -12.11
C ARG A 109 17.26 -5.86 -12.78
N LYS A 110 16.78 -7.08 -12.53
CA LYS A 110 17.31 -8.30 -13.15
C LYS A 110 16.94 -8.40 -14.62
N THR A 111 15.74 -7.98 -15.02
CA THR A 111 15.32 -7.88 -16.42
C THR A 111 16.20 -6.90 -17.19
N GLU A 112 16.39 -5.67 -16.68
CA GLU A 112 17.27 -4.69 -17.31
C GLU A 112 18.73 -5.17 -17.40
N ALA A 113 19.22 -5.88 -16.38
CA ALA A 113 20.56 -6.44 -16.41
C ALA A 113 20.70 -7.58 -17.45
N ASN A 114 19.69 -8.44 -17.57
CA ASN A 114 19.62 -9.50 -18.58
C ASN A 114 19.65 -8.92 -20.00
N GLU A 115 18.87 -7.87 -20.26
CA GLU A 115 18.84 -7.17 -21.55
C GLU A 115 20.20 -6.55 -21.87
N ARG A 116 20.84 -5.87 -20.91
CA ARG A 116 22.17 -5.25 -21.10
C ARG A 116 23.29 -6.27 -21.32
N GLN A 117 23.19 -7.44 -20.70
CA GLN A 117 24.21 -8.49 -20.75
C GLN A 117 23.96 -9.50 -21.88
N GLY A 118 22.79 -9.47 -22.52
CA GLY A 118 22.42 -10.41 -23.57
C GLY A 118 22.24 -11.86 -23.09
N ASN A 119 21.89 -12.07 -21.82
CA ASN A 119 21.87 -13.41 -21.21
C ASN A 119 20.71 -14.29 -21.73
N GLY A 120 19.76 -13.72 -22.47
CA GLY A 120 18.67 -14.45 -23.12
C GLY A 120 17.68 -15.13 -22.17
N LEU A 121 17.70 -14.79 -20.88
CA LEU A 121 16.83 -15.43 -19.88
C LEU A 121 15.37 -15.02 -20.09
N THR A 122 14.44 -15.95 -19.86
CA THR A 122 13.00 -15.67 -19.94
C THR A 122 12.51 -14.94 -18.70
N ALA A 123 11.35 -14.27 -18.81
CA ALA A 123 10.73 -13.58 -17.67
C ALA A 123 10.45 -14.51 -16.47
N GLU A 124 10.12 -15.78 -16.73
CA GLU A 124 9.92 -16.80 -15.69
C GLU A 124 11.23 -17.13 -14.95
N GLN A 125 12.32 -17.35 -15.70
CA GLN A 125 13.64 -17.61 -15.11
C GLN A 125 14.14 -16.44 -14.27
N ILE A 126 13.87 -15.20 -14.69
CA ILE A 126 14.19 -14.00 -13.91
C ILE A 126 13.32 -13.91 -12.65
N GLY A 127 12.04 -14.23 -12.75
CA GLY A 127 11.10 -14.24 -11.63
C GLY A 127 11.41 -15.31 -10.58
N GLU A 128 11.95 -16.45 -11.00
CA GLU A 128 12.41 -17.55 -10.16
C GLU A 128 13.79 -17.27 -9.53
N ALA A 129 14.69 -16.63 -10.28
CA ALA A 129 15.96 -16.15 -9.77
C ALA A 129 15.82 -14.95 -8.81
N ALA A 130 14.73 -14.18 -8.90
CA ALA A 130 14.39 -13.14 -7.93
C ALA A 130 14.05 -13.78 -6.58
N ARG A 131 14.54 -13.19 -5.47
CA ARG A 131 14.18 -13.70 -4.14
C ARG A 131 12.67 -13.78 -4.01
N SER A 132 12.18 -14.93 -3.54
CA SER A 132 10.77 -15.14 -3.31
C SER A 132 10.21 -14.04 -2.40
N TYR A 133 9.00 -13.58 -2.72
CA TYR A 133 8.29 -12.58 -1.95
C TYR A 133 8.16 -12.96 -0.47
N PHE A 134 8.02 -14.26 -0.17
CA PHE A 134 7.98 -14.78 1.19
C PHE A 134 9.24 -14.46 2.00
N HIS A 135 10.41 -14.33 1.37
CA HIS A 135 11.63 -13.97 2.09
C HIS A 135 11.62 -12.48 2.50
N HIS A 136 11.11 -11.61 1.62
CA HIS A 136 10.94 -10.18 1.92
C HIS A 136 9.89 -9.96 2.99
N ILE A 137 8.72 -10.60 2.88
CA ILE A 137 7.69 -10.56 3.93
C ILE A 137 8.25 -11.10 5.24
N ARG A 138 8.87 -12.29 5.24
CA ARG A 138 9.40 -12.90 6.47
C ARG A 138 10.39 -11.96 7.16
N ARG A 139 11.32 -11.35 6.42
CA ARG A 139 12.25 -10.35 6.97
C ARG A 139 11.51 -9.15 7.59
N LEU A 140 10.53 -8.60 6.89
CA LEU A 140 9.79 -7.44 7.39
C LEU A 140 8.86 -7.80 8.55
N THR A 141 8.18 -8.94 8.52
CA THR A 141 7.46 -9.49 9.68
C THR A 141 8.41 -9.67 10.86
N PHE A 142 9.63 -10.17 10.64
CA PHE A 142 10.60 -10.29 11.71
C PHE A 142 10.97 -8.92 12.32
N GLN A 143 11.19 -7.93 11.47
CA GLN A 143 11.58 -6.58 11.86
C GLN A 143 10.44 -5.80 12.55
N PHE A 144 9.22 -5.90 12.04
CA PHE A 144 8.10 -5.03 12.43
C PHE A 144 7.11 -5.70 13.37
N ILE A 145 6.94 -7.02 13.28
CA ILE A 145 5.82 -7.73 13.93
C ILE A 145 6.30 -8.60 15.09
N THR A 146 7.52 -9.14 15.03
CA THR A 146 8.02 -10.00 16.11
C THR A 146 8.97 -9.25 17.05
N MET A 147 8.91 -9.65 18.31
CA MET A 147 9.84 -9.27 19.39
C MET A 147 11.22 -9.89 19.12
N ALA A 148 11.96 -9.38 18.13
CA ALA A 148 13.39 -9.64 18.08
C ALA A 148 14.04 -8.76 19.14
N TYR A 149 14.34 -9.33 20.32
CA TYR A 149 15.24 -8.71 21.30
C TYR A 149 16.64 -8.64 20.68
N ASP A 150 16.88 -7.62 19.87
CA ASP A 150 18.19 -7.31 19.29
C ASP A 150 18.92 -6.19 20.07
N GLY A 151 18.38 -5.83 21.24
CA GLY A 151 18.91 -4.76 22.10
C GLY A 151 18.55 -3.36 21.61
N ARG A 152 17.73 -3.19 20.58
CA ARG A 152 17.18 -1.89 20.17
C ARG A 152 15.94 -1.53 20.98
N ASP A 153 15.66 -0.23 21.04
CA ASP A 153 14.42 0.31 21.61
C ASP A 153 13.20 -0.26 20.87
N PRO A 154 12.08 -0.50 21.60
CA PRO A 154 10.88 -1.02 20.98
C PRO A 154 10.32 -0.04 19.94
N THR A 155 9.70 -0.57 18.90
CA THR A 155 8.97 0.21 17.88
C THR A 155 7.47 0.29 18.21
N PRO A 156 6.70 1.22 17.60
CA PRO A 156 5.26 1.30 17.78
C PRO A 156 4.54 -0.02 17.58
N MET A 157 4.92 -0.81 16.58
CA MET A 157 4.30 -2.12 16.34
C MET A 157 4.55 -3.10 17.48
N GLN A 158 5.78 -3.15 18.02
CA GLN A 158 6.10 -4.01 19.15
C GLN A 158 5.38 -3.58 20.43
N TRP A 159 5.13 -2.27 20.60
CA TRP A 159 4.35 -1.73 21.71
C TRP A 159 2.86 -2.07 21.57
N ILE A 160 2.28 -1.93 20.37
CA ILE A 160 0.87 -2.25 20.10
C ILE A 160 0.54 -3.72 20.40
N TYR A 161 1.47 -4.65 20.17
CA TYR A 161 1.26 -6.07 20.52
C TYR A 161 1.50 -6.39 22.01
N LYS A 162 2.02 -5.45 22.81
CA LYS A 162 2.24 -5.60 24.25
C LYS A 162 1.06 -5.12 25.09
N ALA A 163 0.35 -4.09 24.61
CA ALA A 163 -0.82 -3.49 25.27
C ALA A 163 -2.04 -4.41 25.21
#